data_AF-A0A945CHL3-F1
#
_entry.id   AF-A0A945CHL3-F1
#
_cell.length_a   1.000
_cell.length_b   1.000
_cell.length_c   1.000
_cell.angle_alpha   90.00
_cell.angle_beta   90.00
_cell.angle_gamma   90.00
#
_symmetry.space_group_name_H-M   'P 1'
#
loop_
_entity.id
_entity.type
_entity.pdbx_description
1 polymer ?
#
loop_
_entity_poly.entity_id
_entity_poly.type
_entity_poly.pdbx_seq_one_letter_code
_entity_poly.pdbx_strand_id
1 'polypeptide(L)'
;MIEPESRFATPDAAWTRRRIFEPFFSTKGDSGTGIGLYMVYNMVTQMEGDIDVFSQPGEGTTFTLSLPMWSEAGSVDPRMMSYEPIRNVRLLIIDDDQTTLRILSLMLSKKHSVELYSNGEEALDNYSPGNCDVVLVDLAMEGIVGDEVGRRIRARDAEVVLVLMSGWSIHDGDERRRIFDFFIQKPFEKKQLEALVARAIELRDMRTMASATEEEML
;
A
#
# COMPACT_ATOMS: atom_id res chain seq x y z
N MET A 1 -3.76 43.53 -53.84
CA MET A 1 -2.36 43.16 -53.53
C MET A 1 -2.15 43.50 -52.07
N ILE A 2 -2.29 42.51 -51.18
CA ILE A 2 -2.15 42.65 -49.73
C ILE A 2 -1.23 41.50 -49.31
N GLU A 3 -0.11 41.83 -48.68
CA GLU A 3 0.92 40.87 -48.28
C GLU A 3 0.43 39.89 -47.20
N PRO A 4 0.86 38.62 -47.21
CA PRO A 4 0.50 37.64 -46.20
C PRO A 4 1.68 37.36 -45.27
N GLU A 5 1.96 38.21 -44.28
CA GLU A 5 2.95 37.89 -43.25
C GLU A 5 2.47 38.24 -41.83
N SER A 6 1.78 37.29 -41.16
CA SER A 6 1.68 37.30 -39.67
C SER A 6 1.18 35.97 -39.05
N ARG A 7 1.63 34.78 -39.49
CA ARG A 7 1.10 33.51 -38.92
C ARG A 7 2.04 32.63 -38.11
N PHE A 8 3.34 32.94 -37.99
CA PHE A 8 4.23 32.17 -37.12
C PHE A 8 5.27 33.08 -36.45
N ALA A 9 4.84 33.84 -35.45
CA ALA A 9 5.80 34.31 -34.45
C ALA A 9 6.28 33.08 -33.68
N THR A 10 7.58 32.78 -33.74
CA THR A 10 8.21 31.76 -32.91
C THR A 10 7.91 32.09 -31.44
N PRO A 11 7.30 31.19 -30.66
CA PRO A 11 7.00 31.50 -29.28
C PRO A 11 8.27 31.67 -28.47
N ASP A 12 8.32 32.71 -27.65
CA ASP A 12 9.44 32.93 -26.74
C ASP A 12 9.53 31.81 -25.67
N ALA A 13 10.68 31.70 -25.01
CA ALA A 13 10.93 30.67 -24.01
C ALA A 13 9.96 30.75 -22.82
N ALA A 14 9.48 31.96 -22.47
CA ALA A 14 8.54 32.17 -21.37
C ALA A 14 7.12 31.72 -21.72
N TRP A 15 6.70 31.92 -22.97
CA TRP A 15 5.44 31.42 -23.52
C TRP A 15 5.42 29.90 -23.53
N THR A 16 6.50 29.28 -24.00
CA THR A 16 6.61 27.82 -24.04
C THR A 16 6.51 27.24 -22.63
N ARG A 17 7.26 27.81 -21.67
CA ARG A 17 7.28 27.39 -20.27
C ARG A 17 5.90 27.37 -19.60
N ARG A 18 4.99 28.28 -19.98
CA ARG A 18 3.63 28.32 -19.43
C ARG A 18 2.71 27.23 -19.98
N ARG A 19 2.98 26.75 -21.20
CA ARG A 19 2.11 25.81 -21.92
C ARG A 19 2.60 24.36 -21.89
N ILE A 20 3.84 24.11 -21.42
CA ILE A 20 4.42 22.76 -21.40
C ILE A 20 3.61 21.73 -20.60
N PHE A 21 2.78 22.19 -19.66
CA PHE A 21 1.90 21.35 -18.85
C PHE A 21 0.49 21.20 -19.43
N GLU A 22 0.17 21.86 -20.55
CA GLU A 22 -1.13 21.69 -21.21
C GLU A 22 -1.21 20.33 -21.92
N PRO A 23 -2.39 19.68 -21.92
CA PRO A 23 -2.57 18.43 -22.65
C PRO A 23 -2.32 18.62 -24.15
N PHE A 24 -1.61 17.67 -24.74
CA PHE A 24 -1.24 17.63 -26.17
C PHE A 24 -0.26 18.73 -26.63
N PHE A 25 0.30 19.52 -25.72
CA PHE A 25 1.32 20.50 -26.08
C PHE A 25 2.67 19.83 -26.36
N SER A 26 3.26 20.10 -27.52
CA SER A 26 4.54 19.54 -27.93
C SER A 26 5.30 20.49 -28.85
N THR A 27 6.58 20.74 -28.56
CA THR A 27 7.50 21.44 -29.46
C THR A 27 8.10 20.53 -30.54
N LYS A 28 7.78 19.23 -30.50
CA LYS A 28 8.26 18.21 -31.46
C LYS A 28 7.26 17.92 -32.59
N GLY A 29 6.18 18.71 -32.70
CA GLY A 29 5.12 18.51 -33.70
C GLY A 29 4.50 17.10 -33.61
N ASP A 30 4.20 16.50 -34.77
CA ASP A 30 3.53 15.19 -34.90
C ASP A 30 4.32 14.01 -34.28
N SER A 31 5.59 14.21 -33.94
CA SER A 31 6.44 13.18 -33.30
C SER A 31 6.33 13.18 -31.77
N GLY A 32 5.70 14.18 -31.17
CA GLY A 32 5.51 14.25 -29.72
C GLY A 32 4.03 14.35 -29.39
N THR A 33 3.52 13.36 -28.66
CA THR A 33 2.11 13.29 -28.26
C THR A 33 1.68 14.41 -27.31
N GLY A 34 2.64 15.08 -26.66
CA GLY A 34 2.37 16.15 -25.69
C GLY A 34 1.68 15.68 -24.42
N ILE A 35 1.67 14.37 -24.15
CA ILE A 35 0.97 13.78 -22.99
C ILE A 35 1.90 13.65 -21.78
N GLY A 36 3.20 13.39 -22.00
CA GLY A 36 4.11 13.00 -20.92
C GLY A 36 4.20 14.02 -19.78
N LEU A 37 4.40 15.30 -20.10
CA LEU A 37 4.57 16.32 -19.07
C LEU A 37 3.24 16.74 -18.42
N TYR A 38 2.14 16.67 -19.17
CA TYR A 38 0.78 16.79 -18.63
C TYR A 38 0.47 15.70 -17.58
N MET A 39 0.87 14.45 -17.87
CA MET A 39 0.70 13.35 -16.91
C MET A 39 1.51 13.56 -15.64
N VAL A 40 2.77 14.01 -15.76
CA VAL A 40 3.63 14.33 -14.61
C VAL A 40 3.01 15.46 -13.77
N TYR A 41 2.54 16.53 -14.41
CA TYR A 41 1.86 17.63 -13.72
C TYR A 41 0.64 17.15 -12.93
N ASN A 42 -0.20 16.33 -13.55
CA ASN A 42 -1.39 15.78 -12.89
C ASN A 42 -1.03 14.87 -11.71
N MET A 43 -0.02 14.00 -11.85
CA MET A 43 0.43 13.14 -10.76
C MET A 43 0.93 13.96 -9.57
N VAL A 44 1.78 14.96 -9.82
CA VAL A 44 2.30 15.85 -8.77
C VAL A 44 1.17 16.61 -8.08
N THR A 45 0.24 17.17 -8.86
CA THR A 45 -0.92 17.91 -8.32
C THR A 45 -1.84 17.00 -7.50
N GLN A 46 -2.08 15.76 -7.96
CA GLN A 46 -2.89 14.77 -7.24
C GLN A 46 -2.24 14.34 -5.92
N MET A 47 -0.91 14.39 -5.83
CA MET A 47 -0.15 14.14 -4.60
C MET A 47 -0.06 15.38 -3.69
N GLU A 48 -0.83 16.44 -3.97
CA GLU A 48 -0.75 17.74 -3.28
C GLU A 48 0.66 18.37 -3.32
N GLY A 49 1.43 18.01 -4.34
CA GLY A 49 2.74 18.56 -4.63
C GLY A 49 2.72 19.70 -5.64
N ASP A 50 3.89 20.27 -5.88
CA ASP A 50 4.12 21.38 -6.80
C ASP A 50 5.25 21.04 -7.79
N ILE A 51 5.17 21.62 -8.99
CA ILE A 51 6.16 21.42 -10.04
C ILE A 51 6.61 22.74 -10.66
N ASP A 52 7.90 23.00 -10.54
CA ASP A 52 8.58 24.17 -11.09
C ASP A 52 9.49 23.79 -12.25
N VAL A 53 9.69 24.76 -13.15
CA VAL A 53 10.59 24.61 -14.30
C VAL A 53 11.46 25.85 -14.49
N PHE A 54 12.77 25.62 -14.56
CA PHE A 54 13.75 26.60 -14.96
C PHE A 54 14.43 26.14 -16.25
N SER A 55 14.44 26.98 -17.28
CA SER A 55 15.03 26.64 -18.58
C SER A 55 15.65 27.87 -19.20
N GLN A 56 16.88 27.75 -19.67
CA GLN A 56 17.56 28.78 -20.45
C GLN A 56 18.21 28.16 -21.70
N PRO A 57 18.02 28.75 -22.89
CA PRO A 57 18.70 28.29 -24.11
C PRO A 57 20.22 28.26 -23.93
N GLY A 58 20.84 27.11 -24.20
CA GLY A 58 22.29 26.94 -24.07
C GLY A 58 22.79 26.56 -22.68
N GLU A 59 21.99 26.73 -21.61
CA GLU A 59 22.37 26.37 -20.24
C GLU A 59 21.66 25.11 -19.72
N GLY A 60 20.56 24.70 -20.36
CA GLY A 60 19.82 23.48 -20.04
C GLY A 60 18.45 23.74 -19.43
N THR A 61 17.86 22.70 -18.85
CA THR A 61 16.52 22.75 -18.24
C THR A 61 16.50 21.92 -16.96
N THR A 62 15.94 22.49 -15.90
CA THR A 62 15.76 21.87 -14.59
C THR A 62 14.28 21.87 -14.25
N PHE A 63 13.75 20.69 -13.92
CA PHE A 63 12.44 20.54 -13.31
C PHE A 63 12.62 20.26 -11.82
N THR A 64 11.88 20.96 -10.98
CA THR A 64 11.89 20.80 -9.52
C THR A 64 10.51 20.33 -9.10
N LEU A 65 10.44 19.14 -8.49
CA LEU A 65 9.21 18.58 -7.95
C LEU A 65 9.27 18.67 -6.44
N SER A 66 8.28 19.33 -5.84
CA SER A 66 8.11 19.45 -4.40
C SER A 66 6.92 18.60 -4.00
N LEU A 67 7.14 17.51 -3.26
CA LEU A 67 6.07 16.65 -2.77
C LEU A 67 5.92 16.85 -1.26
N PRO A 68 4.70 16.84 -0.70
CA PRO A 68 4.53 16.82 0.73
C PRO A 68 5.25 15.60 1.31
N MET A 69 5.96 15.81 2.42
CA MET A 69 6.54 14.71 3.18
C MET A 69 5.40 13.96 3.85
N TRP A 70 5.01 12.81 3.29
CA TRP A 70 4.12 11.89 3.97
C TRP A 70 4.89 11.26 5.11
N SER A 71 4.69 11.80 6.32
CA SER A 71 5.00 11.08 7.55
C SER A 71 4.11 9.85 7.56
N GLU A 72 4.66 8.68 7.27
CA GLU A 72 4.00 7.42 7.60
C GLU A 72 3.58 7.49 9.07
N ALA A 73 2.28 7.61 9.33
CA ALA A 73 1.70 7.09 10.56
C ALA A 73 1.91 5.57 10.49
N GLY A 74 3.12 5.16 10.89
CA GLY A 74 3.73 3.91 10.46
C GLY A 74 5.26 3.93 10.48
N SER A 75 5.91 4.98 11.01
CA SER A 75 7.33 4.93 11.36
C SER A 75 7.58 3.75 12.31
N VAL A 76 8.03 2.64 11.74
CA VAL A 76 8.52 1.47 12.48
C VAL A 76 9.74 1.95 13.24
N ASP A 77 9.68 1.99 14.57
CA ASP A 77 10.85 2.30 15.40
C ASP A 77 11.94 1.24 15.12
N PRO A 78 13.09 1.60 14.54
CA PRO A 78 14.17 0.65 14.26
C PRO A 78 14.80 0.05 15.52
N ARG A 79 14.40 0.50 16.71
CA ARG A 79 14.89 0.04 18.02
C ARG A 79 14.11 -1.13 18.60
N MET A 80 13.07 -1.65 17.93
CA MET A 80 12.34 -2.81 18.46
C MET A 80 13.09 -4.11 18.15
N MET A 81 13.46 -4.78 19.24
CA MET A 81 14.23 -6.02 19.30
C MET A 81 13.65 -7.11 18.40
N SER A 82 14.52 -8.00 17.92
CA SER A 82 14.14 -9.26 17.29
C SER A 82 13.28 -10.07 18.26
N TYR A 83 11.96 -9.93 18.17
CA TYR A 83 11.03 -10.81 18.84
C TYR A 83 11.22 -12.20 18.22
N GLU A 84 11.89 -13.09 18.96
CA GLU A 84 11.92 -14.51 18.62
C GLU A 84 10.68 -15.16 19.21
N PRO A 85 9.76 -15.65 18.37
CA PRO A 85 8.57 -16.32 18.86
C PRO A 85 8.94 -17.51 19.73
N ILE A 86 8.19 -17.73 20.82
CA ILE A 86 8.42 -18.85 21.75
C ILE A 86 8.13 -20.20 21.04
N ARG A 87 7.44 -20.18 19.90
CA ARG A 87 7.00 -21.35 19.13
C ARG A 87 6.94 -21.08 17.63
N ASN A 88 6.77 -22.14 16.84
CA ASN A 88 6.43 -22.00 15.42
C ASN A 88 5.10 -21.25 15.26
N VAL A 89 5.14 -20.19 14.46
CA VAL A 89 3.99 -19.33 14.16
C VAL A 89 3.30 -19.81 12.90
N ARG A 90 1.97 -19.87 12.94
CA ARG A 90 1.08 -20.21 11.83
C ARG A 90 0.40 -18.95 11.31
N LEU A 91 0.63 -18.65 10.05
CA LEU A 91 0.05 -17.53 9.32
C LEU A 91 -0.97 -18.06 8.33
N LEU A 92 -2.14 -17.44 8.28
CA LEU A 92 -3.13 -17.67 7.23
C LEU A 92 -3.21 -16.41 6.36
N ILE A 93 -3.06 -16.56 5.05
CA ILE A 93 -3.05 -15.43 4.10
C ILE A 93 -4.19 -15.62 3.12
N ILE A 94 -5.03 -14.60 2.97
CA ILE A 94 -6.20 -14.59 2.09
C ILE A 94 -6.06 -13.46 1.08
N ASP A 95 -5.97 -13.82 -0.19
CA ASP A 95 -5.77 -12.89 -1.31
C ASP A 95 -6.16 -13.59 -2.62
N ASP A 96 -7.05 -13.01 -3.42
CA ASP A 96 -7.51 -13.61 -4.67
C ASP A 96 -6.46 -13.56 -5.80
N ASP A 97 -5.41 -12.73 -5.66
CA ASP A 97 -4.28 -12.72 -6.57
C ASP A 97 -3.24 -13.81 -6.22
N GLN A 98 -3.23 -14.87 -7.03
CA GLN A 98 -2.30 -16.01 -6.92
C GLN A 98 -0.82 -15.58 -6.95
N THR A 99 -0.49 -14.50 -7.66
CA THR A 99 0.88 -14.00 -7.73
C THR A 99 1.30 -13.43 -6.37
N THR A 100 0.44 -12.64 -5.73
CA THR A 100 0.62 -12.07 -4.41
C THR A 100 0.75 -13.17 -3.37
N LEU A 101 -0.16 -14.17 -3.34
CA LEU A 101 -0.04 -15.32 -2.44
C LEU A 101 1.31 -16.03 -2.54
N ARG A 102 1.80 -16.25 -3.77
CA ARG A 102 3.09 -16.90 -4.01
C ARG A 102 4.27 -16.05 -3.51
N ILE A 103 4.22 -14.75 -3.72
CA ILE A 103 5.26 -13.82 -3.24
C ILE A 103 5.27 -13.79 -1.71
N LEU A 104 4.11 -13.66 -1.06
CA LEU A 104 3.99 -13.63 0.40
C LEU A 104 4.47 -14.94 1.02
N SER A 105 4.10 -16.07 0.43
CA SER A 105 4.60 -17.38 0.82
C SER A 105 6.13 -17.45 0.74
N LEU A 106 6.75 -17.00 -0.35
CA LEU A 106 8.22 -16.95 -0.47
C LEU A 106 8.89 -16.03 0.55
N MET A 107 8.22 -14.93 0.95
CA MET A 107 8.74 -13.99 1.93
C MET A 107 8.71 -14.55 3.36
N LEU A 108 7.64 -15.27 3.72
CA LEU A 108 7.32 -15.62 5.12
C LEU A 108 7.55 -17.10 5.48
N SER A 109 7.46 -18.03 4.52
CA SER A 109 7.55 -19.48 4.78
C SER A 109 8.89 -19.96 5.34
N LYS A 110 9.95 -19.16 5.23
CA LYS A 110 11.27 -19.50 5.80
C LYS A 110 11.30 -19.49 7.33
N LYS A 111 10.39 -18.75 7.96
CA LYS A 111 10.34 -18.55 9.42
C LYS A 111 9.01 -19.00 10.03
N HIS A 112 7.97 -19.16 9.21
CA HIS A 112 6.61 -19.39 9.66
C HIS A 112 5.95 -20.49 8.83
N SER A 113 4.98 -21.19 9.44
CA SER A 113 4.06 -22.04 8.70
C SER A 113 3.04 -21.14 8.03
N VAL A 114 2.90 -21.23 6.71
CA VAL A 114 2.02 -20.35 5.93
C VAL A 114 0.97 -21.18 5.21
N GLU A 115 -0.29 -20.87 5.46
CA GLU A 115 -1.45 -21.39 4.75
C GLU A 115 -2.05 -20.29 3.88
N LEU A 116 -2.47 -20.63 2.66
CA LEU A 116 -2.88 -19.67 1.64
C LEU A 116 -4.29 -20.02 1.16
N TYR A 117 -5.13 -19.00 1.02
CA TYR A 117 -6.45 -19.11 0.42
C TYR A 117 -6.64 -18.00 -0.60
N SER A 118 -7.14 -18.35 -1.79
CA SER A 118 -7.53 -17.36 -2.81
C SER A 118 -8.99 -16.98 -2.78
N ASN A 119 -9.72 -17.47 -1.79
CA ASN A 119 -11.14 -17.23 -1.62
C ASN A 119 -11.46 -17.10 -0.14
N GLY A 120 -12.12 -16.01 0.24
CA GLY A 120 -12.45 -15.75 1.64
C GLY A 120 -13.48 -16.71 2.24
N GLU A 121 -14.44 -17.23 1.45
CA GLU A 121 -15.41 -18.21 1.96
C GLU A 121 -14.73 -19.57 2.19
N GLU A 122 -13.86 -20.01 1.28
CA GLU A 122 -13.06 -21.22 1.47
C GLU A 122 -12.16 -21.12 2.72
N ALA A 123 -11.55 -19.95 2.94
CA ALA A 123 -10.77 -19.69 4.14
C ALA A 123 -11.64 -19.80 5.41
N LEU A 124 -12.85 -19.24 5.39
CA LEU A 124 -13.78 -19.27 6.53
C LEU A 124 -14.33 -20.67 6.84
N ASP A 125 -14.51 -21.51 5.82
CA ASP A 125 -14.97 -22.89 5.97
C ASP A 125 -13.90 -23.79 6.61
N ASN A 126 -12.63 -23.52 6.31
CA ASN A 126 -11.50 -24.27 6.86
C ASN A 126 -10.91 -23.65 8.14
N TYR A 127 -11.34 -22.44 8.51
CA TYR A 127 -10.88 -21.76 9.71
C TYR A 127 -11.47 -22.40 10.98
N SER A 128 -10.60 -22.72 11.94
CA SER A 128 -11.00 -23.10 13.30
C SER A 128 -10.23 -22.26 14.34
N PRO A 129 -10.87 -21.89 15.48
CA PRO A 129 -10.20 -21.15 16.54
C PRO A 129 -8.92 -21.84 17.01
N GLY A 130 -7.85 -21.07 17.17
CA GLY A 130 -6.55 -21.59 17.57
C GLY A 130 -5.78 -22.36 16.49
N ASN A 131 -6.26 -22.45 15.24
CA ASN A 131 -5.50 -23.08 14.14
C ASN A 131 -4.46 -22.15 13.51
N CYS A 132 -4.58 -20.84 13.68
CA CYS A 132 -3.57 -19.88 13.26
C CYS A 132 -3.38 -18.76 14.28
N ASP A 133 -2.26 -18.08 14.17
CA ASP A 133 -1.84 -17.04 15.11
C ASP A 133 -2.13 -15.65 14.55
N VAL A 134 -1.87 -15.48 13.25
CA VAL A 134 -2.09 -14.24 12.52
C VAL A 134 -2.78 -14.54 11.19
N VAL A 135 -3.80 -13.75 10.86
CA VAL A 135 -4.48 -13.78 9.56
C VAL A 135 -4.18 -12.49 8.81
N LEU A 136 -3.65 -12.60 7.60
CA LEU A 136 -3.47 -11.50 6.66
C LEU A 136 -4.57 -11.58 5.62
N VAL A 137 -5.39 -10.53 5.49
CA VAL A 137 -6.54 -10.52 4.59
C VAL A 137 -6.44 -9.33 3.64
N ASP A 138 -6.55 -9.57 2.34
CA ASP A 138 -6.75 -8.48 1.39
C ASP A 138 -8.15 -7.87 1.51
N LEU A 139 -8.25 -6.55 1.43
CA LEU A 139 -9.52 -5.86 1.52
C LEU A 139 -10.41 -6.10 0.29
N ALA A 140 -9.81 -6.10 -0.90
CA ALA A 140 -10.48 -5.99 -2.18
C ALA A 140 -10.43 -7.33 -2.95
N MET A 141 -11.08 -8.34 -2.38
CA MET A 141 -11.22 -9.66 -2.99
C MET A 141 -12.55 -9.80 -3.73
N GLU A 142 -12.57 -10.61 -4.79
CA GLU A 142 -13.82 -11.05 -5.42
C GLU A 142 -14.69 -11.89 -4.46
N GLY A 143 -16.01 -11.69 -4.52
CA GLY A 143 -16.97 -12.41 -3.69
C GLY A 143 -17.19 -11.76 -2.32
N ILE A 144 -16.41 -12.16 -1.32
CA ILE A 144 -16.53 -11.66 0.05
C ILE A 144 -15.46 -10.60 0.36
N VAL A 145 -15.89 -9.46 0.89
CA VAL A 145 -14.99 -8.35 1.25
C VAL A 145 -14.14 -8.73 2.47
N GLY A 146 -12.87 -8.31 2.49
CA GLY A 146 -11.92 -8.71 3.54
C GLY A 146 -12.34 -8.35 4.97
N ASP A 147 -13.04 -7.23 5.18
CA ASP A 147 -13.53 -6.83 6.51
C ASP A 147 -14.64 -7.76 7.04
N GLU A 148 -15.46 -8.32 6.15
CA GLU A 148 -16.45 -9.34 6.51
C GLU A 148 -15.76 -10.63 6.95
N VAL A 149 -14.73 -11.07 6.23
CA VAL A 149 -13.89 -12.21 6.63
C VAL A 149 -13.30 -11.97 8.02
N GLY A 150 -12.67 -10.81 8.24
CA GLY A 150 -12.12 -10.42 9.54
C GLY A 150 -13.17 -10.45 10.67
N ARG A 151 -14.38 -9.92 10.43
CA ARG A 151 -15.48 -9.94 11.42
C ARG A 151 -15.91 -11.36 11.78
N ARG A 152 -16.04 -12.24 10.79
CA ARG A 152 -16.45 -13.64 11.02
C ARG A 152 -15.39 -14.45 11.75
N ILE A 153 -14.11 -14.23 11.43
CA ILE A 153 -12.99 -14.86 12.15
C ILE A 153 -12.96 -14.37 13.60
N ARG A 154 -12.97 -13.05 13.84
CA ARG A 154 -12.94 -12.46 15.19
C ARG A 154 -14.07 -12.96 16.09
N ALA A 155 -15.26 -13.17 15.53
CA ALA A 155 -16.41 -13.68 16.28
C ALA A 155 -16.22 -15.12 16.77
N ARG A 156 -15.36 -15.91 16.11
CA ARG A 156 -15.06 -17.31 16.47
C ARG A 156 -13.78 -17.43 17.29
N ASP A 157 -12.80 -16.56 17.05
CA ASP A 157 -11.51 -16.55 17.72
C ASP A 157 -11.18 -15.11 18.14
N ALA A 158 -11.37 -14.82 19.43
CA ALA A 158 -11.11 -13.49 19.97
C ALA A 158 -9.61 -13.18 20.05
N GLU A 159 -8.76 -14.20 20.08
CA GLU A 159 -7.34 -14.02 20.36
C GLU A 159 -6.47 -13.89 19.10
N VAL A 160 -6.94 -14.43 17.96
CA VAL A 160 -6.25 -14.34 16.67
C VAL A 160 -5.88 -12.89 16.34
N VAL A 161 -4.73 -12.66 15.71
CA VAL A 161 -4.36 -11.31 15.27
C VAL A 161 -4.74 -11.11 13.81
N LEU A 162 -5.48 -10.04 13.53
CA LEU A 162 -5.98 -9.73 12.19
C LEU A 162 -5.17 -8.59 11.56
N VAL A 163 -4.65 -8.82 10.36
CA VAL A 163 -3.89 -7.84 9.58
C VAL A 163 -4.63 -7.58 8.27
N LEU A 164 -4.90 -6.31 8.01
CA LEU A 164 -5.49 -5.88 6.74
C LEU A 164 -4.41 -5.51 5.73
N MET A 165 -4.52 -6.03 4.51
CA MET A 165 -3.73 -5.64 3.34
C MET A 165 -4.62 -4.85 2.37
N SER A 166 -4.14 -3.74 1.80
CA SER A 166 -4.93 -2.98 0.81
C SER A 166 -4.05 -2.25 -0.18
N GLY A 167 -4.42 -2.28 -1.46
CA GLY A 167 -3.83 -1.43 -2.51
C GLY A 167 -4.30 0.03 -2.49
N TRP A 168 -5.35 0.33 -1.72
CA TRP A 168 -5.90 1.68 -1.59
C TRP A 168 -5.48 2.30 -0.26
N SER A 169 -5.22 3.61 -0.26
CA SER A 169 -5.00 4.38 0.97
C SER A 169 -6.25 4.33 1.84
N ILE A 170 -6.20 3.54 2.91
CA ILE A 170 -7.28 3.49 3.88
C ILE A 170 -7.08 4.61 4.90
N HIS A 171 -8.04 5.53 4.98
CA HIS A 171 -7.96 6.70 5.84
C HIS A 171 -8.25 6.32 7.30
N ASP A 172 -7.83 7.13 8.26
CA ASP A 172 -7.97 6.84 9.70
C ASP A 172 -9.44 6.79 10.19
N GLY A 173 -10.38 7.25 9.37
CA GLY A 173 -11.82 7.16 9.65
C GLY A 173 -12.54 5.96 9.02
N ASP A 174 -11.86 5.08 8.28
CA ASP A 174 -12.53 3.96 7.60
C ASP A 174 -12.93 2.87 8.59
N GLU A 175 -14.25 2.66 8.74
CA GLU A 175 -14.81 1.70 9.68
C GLU A 175 -14.37 0.26 9.41
N ARG A 176 -14.02 -0.06 8.15
CA ARG A 176 -13.55 -1.40 7.75
C ARG A 176 -12.24 -1.78 8.43
N ARG A 177 -11.46 -0.81 8.91
CA ARG A 177 -10.20 -1.07 9.65
C ARG A 177 -10.42 -1.51 11.09
N ARG A 178 -11.55 -1.15 11.71
CA ARG A 178 -11.73 -1.25 13.17
C ARG A 178 -11.62 -2.66 13.73
N ILE A 179 -11.88 -3.67 12.91
CA ILE A 179 -11.79 -5.08 13.30
C ILE A 179 -10.36 -5.63 13.25
N PHE A 180 -9.46 -4.94 12.53
CA PHE A 180 -8.08 -5.36 12.32
C PHE A 180 -7.15 -4.73 13.36
N ASP A 181 -6.16 -5.50 13.78
CA ASP A 181 -5.16 -5.08 14.75
C ASP A 181 -4.04 -4.29 14.07
N PHE A 182 -3.71 -4.66 12.83
CA PHE A 182 -2.68 -4.02 12.03
C PHE A 182 -3.13 -3.82 10.59
N PHE A 183 -2.42 -2.93 9.89
CA PHE A 183 -2.67 -2.59 8.50
C PHE A 183 -1.35 -2.48 7.75
N ILE A 184 -1.33 -2.95 6.50
CA ILE A 184 -0.22 -2.76 5.57
C ILE A 184 -0.74 -2.36 4.19
N GLN A 185 -0.20 -1.27 3.64
CA GLN A 185 -0.57 -0.78 2.31
C GLN A 185 0.28 -1.46 1.23
N LYS A 186 -0.38 -2.00 0.19
CA LYS A 186 0.27 -2.49 -1.02
C LYS A 186 0.59 -1.32 -1.95
N PRO A 187 1.76 -1.33 -2.63
CA PRO A 187 2.84 -2.30 -2.50
C PRO A 187 3.68 -2.06 -1.23
N PHE A 188 4.17 -3.13 -0.62
CA PHE A 188 5.07 -3.08 0.55
C PHE A 188 6.34 -3.89 0.32
N GLU A 189 7.41 -3.51 1.01
CA GLU A 189 8.67 -4.24 1.00
C GLU A 189 8.65 -5.43 1.96
N LYS A 190 9.50 -6.43 1.68
CA LYS A 190 9.67 -7.61 2.54
C LYS A 190 9.95 -7.23 4.00
N LYS A 191 10.81 -6.24 4.24
CA LYS A 191 11.19 -5.81 5.60
C LYS A 191 10.01 -5.23 6.37
N GLN A 192 9.14 -4.47 5.70
CA GLN A 192 7.93 -3.90 6.31
C GLN A 192 6.97 -5.02 6.73
N LEU A 193 6.77 -6.00 5.85
CA LEU A 193 5.94 -7.17 6.14
C LEU A 193 6.50 -8.01 7.31
N GLU A 194 7.80 -8.32 7.29
CA GLU A 194 8.43 -9.10 8.38
C GLU A 194 8.33 -8.38 9.72
N ALA A 195 8.54 -7.06 9.76
CA ALA A 195 8.42 -6.27 10.98
C ALA A 195 6.98 -6.23 11.50
N LEU A 196 5.99 -6.07 10.62
CA LEU A 196 4.58 -6.07 10.99
C LEU A 196 4.13 -7.44 11.50
N VAL A 197 4.55 -8.52 10.85
CA VAL A 197 4.27 -9.90 11.30
C VAL A 197 4.89 -10.15 12.69
N ALA A 198 6.12 -9.69 12.94
CA ALA A 198 6.73 -9.81 14.27
C ALA A 198 5.89 -9.15 15.38
N ARG A 199 5.38 -7.93 15.14
CA ARG A 199 4.47 -7.24 16.07
C ARG A 199 3.14 -7.96 16.24
N ALA A 200 2.61 -8.52 15.16
CA ALA A 200 1.38 -9.30 15.19
C ALA A 200 1.54 -10.57 16.06
N ILE A 201 2.69 -11.23 15.98
CA ILE A 201 3.00 -12.40 16.81
C ILE A 201 3.11 -11.99 18.28
N GLU A 202 3.84 -10.92 18.58
CA GLU A 202 3.98 -10.41 19.94
C GLU A 202 2.61 -10.13 20.57
N LEU A 203 1.70 -9.48 19.83
CA LEU A 203 0.32 -9.25 20.28
C LEU A 203 -0.46 -10.56 20.53
N ARG A 204 -0.30 -11.56 19.66
CA ARG A 204 -0.96 -12.86 19.83
C ARG A 204 -0.47 -13.55 21.10
N ASP A 205 0.83 -13.55 21.35
CA ASP A 205 1.40 -14.18 22.53
C ASP A 205 0.94 -13.48 23.81
N MET A 206 0.86 -12.14 23.81
CA MET A 206 0.27 -11.37 24.91
C MET A 206 -1.20 -11.73 25.18
N ARG A 207 -2.02 -11.87 24.13
CA ARG A 207 -3.44 -12.28 24.27
C ARG A 207 -3.57 -13.67 24.89
N THR A 208 -2.75 -14.61 24.42
CA THR A 208 -2.75 -16.00 24.94
C THR A 208 -2.38 -16.05 26.42
N MET A 209 -1.36 -15.29 26.83
CA MET A 209 -0.92 -15.24 28.24
C MET A 209 -1.98 -14.61 29.16
N ALA A 210 -2.65 -13.56 28.69
CA ALA A 210 -3.73 -12.92 29.44
C ALA A 210 -4.92 -13.89 29.67
N SER A 211 -5.36 -14.60 28.63
CA SER A 211 -6.45 -15.58 28.76
C SER A 211 -6.08 -16.74 29.71
N ALA A 212 -4.84 -17.24 29.64
CA ALA A 212 -4.37 -18.32 30.50
C ALA A 212 -4.31 -17.92 31.98
N THR A 213 -3.90 -16.67 32.27
CA THR A 213 -3.85 -16.16 33.65
C THR A 213 -5.25 -15.88 34.22
N GLU A 214 -6.23 -15.50 33.40
CA GLU A 214 -7.63 -15.38 33.83
C GLU A 214 -8.26 -16.75 34.16
N GLU A 215 -7.96 -17.81 33.38
CA GLU A 215 -8.43 -19.17 33.67
C GLU A 215 -7.81 -19.76 34.95
N GLU A 216 -6.55 -19.45 35.26
CA GLU A 216 -5.88 -19.91 36.50
C GLU A 216 -6.39 -19.20 37.78
N MET A 217 -7.07 -18.07 37.63
CA MET A 217 -7.64 -17.29 38.75
C MET A 217 -9.10 -17.62 39.08
N LEU A 218 -9.76 -18.48 38.30
CA LEU A 218 -11.15 -18.95 38.48
C LEU A 218 -11.21 -20.34 39.13
#